data_AF-B0TNC8-F1
#
_entry.id   AF-B0TNC8-F1
#
_cell.length_a   1.000
_cell.length_b   1.000
_cell.length_c   1.000
_cell.angle_alpha   90.00
_cell.angle_beta   90.00
_cell.angle_gamma   90.00
#
_symmetry.space_group_name_H-M   'P 1'
#
loop_
_entity.id
_entity.type
_entity.pdbx_description
1 polymer ?
#
loop_
_entity_poly.entity_id
_entity_poly.type
_entity_poly.pdbx_seq_one_letter_code
_entity_poly.pdbx_strand_id
1 'polypeptide(L)' 'MNFLMLWRILYRLRNAEPLYRDIYDHASWSVVNILSEVSVNNRSNSVNLPDFMRGAWQTDKPLGIIGP' A
#
# COMPACT_ATOMS: atom_id res chain seq x y z
N MET A 1 2.25 3.97 11.87
CA MET A 1 3.64 3.47 11.70
C MET A 1 4.17 2.98 13.04
N ASN A 2 5.09 2.01 13.08
CA ASN A 2 5.78 1.55 14.32
C ASN A 2 7.31 1.48 14.12
N PHE A 3 8.05 1.23 15.21
CA PHE A 3 9.53 1.20 15.22
C PHE A 3 10.10 0.22 14.19
N LEU A 4 9.60 -1.02 14.17
CA LEU A 4 10.13 -2.08 13.29
C LEU A 4 9.97 -1.70 11.81
N MET A 5 8.84 -1.09 11.43
CA MET A 5 8.63 -0.63 10.06
C MET A 5 9.62 0.46 9.66
N LEU A 6 9.85 1.44 10.54
CA LEU A 6 10.80 2.53 10.27
C LEU A 6 12.24 2.02 10.18
N TRP A 7 12.65 1.15 11.11
CA TRP A 7 13.96 0.50 11.08
C TRP A 7 14.15 -0.28 9.78
N ARG A 8 13.15 -1.03 9.33
CA ARG A 8 13.26 -1.86 8.13
C ARG A 8 13.32 -1.03 6.84
N ILE A 9 12.61 0.10 6.79
CA ILE A 9 12.75 1.07 5.69
C ILE A 9 14.19 1.57 5.64
N LEU A 10 14.73 2.04 6.77
CA LEU A 10 16.10 2.56 6.84
C LEU A 10 17.15 1.49 6.48
N TYR A 11 16.98 0.26 6.96
CA TYR A 11 17.85 -0.86 6.63
C TYR A 11 17.90 -1.12 5.13
N ARG A 12 16.75 -1.25 4.47
CA ARG A 12 16.72 -1.52 3.02
C ARG A 12 17.26 -0.36 2.19
N LEU A 13 16.97 0.88 2.59
CA LEU A 13 17.54 2.07 1.94
C LEU A 13 19.06 2.09 2.04
N ARG A 14 19.64 1.72 3.19
CA ARG A 14 21.10 1.64 3.37
C ARG A 14 21.75 0.53 2.53
N ASN A 15 21.03 -0.57 2.32
CA ASN A 15 21.52 -1.71 1.54
C ASN A 15 21.14 -1.66 0.05
N ALA A 16 20.55 -0.55 -0.43
CA ALA A 16 20.05 -0.40 -1.80
C ALA A 16 19.08 -1.53 -2.22
N GLU A 17 18.31 -2.06 -1.26
CA GLU A 17 17.30 -3.08 -1.51
C GLU A 17 15.93 -2.46 -1.78
N PRO A 18 15.07 -3.11 -2.60
CA PRO A 18 13.69 -2.72 -2.78
C PRO A 18 12.94 -2.67 -1.44
N LEU A 19 12.16 -1.63 -1.24
CA LEU A 19 11.26 -1.56 -0.08
C LEU A 19 10.25 -2.70 -0.15
N TYR A 20 9.86 -3.20 1.03
CA TYR A 20 8.87 -4.27 1.14
C TYR A 20 7.43 -3.77 0.85
N ARG A 21 7.21 -2.46 0.82
CA ARG A 21 5.99 -1.80 0.37
C ARG A 21 6.38 -0.78 -0.68
N ASP A 22 5.69 -0.81 -1.80
CA ASP A 22 5.95 0.11 -2.90
C ASP A 22 5.02 1.33 -2.86
N ILE A 23 5.11 2.17 -3.90
CA ILE A 23 4.29 3.38 -4.01
C ILE A 23 2.81 3.07 -4.25
N TYR A 24 2.48 1.95 -4.89
CA TYR A 24 1.12 1.56 -5.22
C TYR A 24 0.39 1.02 -4.00
N ASP A 25 1.10 0.30 -3.11
CA ASP A 25 0.59 -0.08 -1.78
C ASP A 25 0.19 1.15 -0.98
N HIS A 26 1.07 2.15 -0.95
CA HIS A 26 0.83 3.39 -0.21
C HIS A 26 -0.35 4.17 -0.82
N ALA A 27 -0.42 4.31 -2.14
CA ALA A 27 -1.54 4.97 -2.82
C ALA A 27 -2.88 4.26 -2.55
N SER A 28 -2.88 2.92 -2.62
CA SER A 28 -4.05 2.08 -2.36
C SER A 28 -4.56 2.23 -0.93
N TRP A 29 -3.68 2.43 0.05
CA TRP A 29 -4.08 2.64 1.44
C TRP A 29 -4.52 4.07 1.71
N SER A 30 -3.85 5.06 1.12
CA SER A 30 -4.18 6.47 1.34
C SER A 30 -5.52 6.85 0.72
N VAL A 31 -5.87 6.30 -0.44
CA VAL A 31 -7.11 6.66 -1.16
C VAL A 31 -8.37 6.28 -0.38
N VAL A 32 -8.28 5.29 0.52
CA VAL A 32 -9.42 4.82 1.33
C VAL A 32 -10.07 5.97 2.10
N ASN A 33 -9.28 6.87 2.68
CA ASN A 33 -9.82 8.00 3.45
C ASN A 33 -10.76 8.88 2.59
N ILE A 34 -10.29 9.26 1.40
CA ILE A 34 -11.04 10.12 0.47
C ILE A 34 -12.28 9.39 -0.04
N LEU A 35 -12.16 8.12 -0.43
CA LEU A 35 -13.30 7.34 -0.94
C LEU A 35 -14.32 7.00 0.14
N SER A 36 -13.88 6.88 1.40
CA SER A 36 -14.79 6.75 2.55
C SER A 36 -15.65 8.00 2.71
N GLU A 37 -15.07 9.20 2.58
CA GLU A 37 -15.84 10.44 2.60
C GLU A 37 -16.88 10.48 1.47
N VAL A 38 -16.47 10.12 0.25
CA VAL A 38 -17.38 10.03 -0.91
C VAL A 38 -18.51 9.02 -0.66
N SER A 39 -18.20 7.86 -0.09
CA SER A 39 -19.19 6.83 0.24
C SER A 39 -20.20 7.32 1.27
N VAL A 40 -19.74 7.91 2.39
CA VAL A 40 -20.61 8.45 3.45
C VAL A 40 -21.53 9.53 2.89
N ASN A 41 -21.00 10.44 2.07
CA ASN A 41 -21.81 11.49 1.42
C ASN A 41 -22.84 10.91 0.43
N ASN A 42 -22.61 9.70 -0.09
CA ASN A 42 -23.54 8.96 -0.93
C ASN A 42 -24.31 7.87 -0.16
N ARG A 43 -24.79 8.18 1.05
CA ARG A 43 -25.58 7.27 1.90
C ARG A 43 -24.90 5.92 2.17
N SER A 44 -23.58 5.94 2.30
CA SER A 44 -22.74 4.75 2.52
C SER A 44 -22.81 3.72 1.38
N ASN A 45 -23.14 4.15 0.16
CA ASN A 45 -23.08 3.30 -1.02
C ASN A 45 -21.64 2.89 -1.34
N SER A 46 -21.49 1.73 -1.99
CA SER A 46 -20.19 1.23 -2.45
C SER A 46 -19.55 2.16 -3.48
N VAL A 47 -18.23 2.31 -3.40
CA VAL A 47 -17.42 3.12 -4.31
C VAL A 47 -16.29 2.25 -4.86
N ASN A 48 -16.01 2.37 -6.15
CA ASN A 48 -14.94 1.61 -6.80
C ASN A 48 -13.56 2.16 -6.40
N LEU A 49 -12.65 1.25 -6.08
CA LEU A 49 -11.24 1.56 -5.84
C LEU A 49 -10.50 1.70 -7.18
N PRO A 50 -9.68 2.75 -7.38
CA PRO A 50 -8.82 2.86 -8.55
C PRO A 50 -7.75 1.76 -8.59
N ASP A 51 -7.52 1.18 -9.76
CA ASP A 51 -6.38 0.28 -9.99
C ASP A 51 -5.12 1.11 -10.32
N PHE A 52 -4.31 1.38 -9.31
CA PHE A 52 -3.06 2.12 -9.46
C PHE A 52 -1.97 1.34 -10.21
N MET A 53 -2.06 0.00 -10.21
CA MET A 53 -1.10 -0.90 -10.86
C MET A 53 -1.49 -1.26 -12.30
N ARG A 54 -2.69 -0.85 -12.77
CA ARG A 54 -3.21 -1.11 -14.12
C ARG A 54 -3.17 -2.60 -14.48
N GLY A 55 -3.62 -3.45 -13.56
CA GLY A 55 -3.66 -4.91 -13.71
C GLY A 55 -2.37 -5.64 -13.33
N ALA A 56 -1.24 -4.94 -13.12
CA ALA A 56 0.03 -5.59 -12.79
C ALA A 56 -0.01 -6.39 -11.48
N TRP A 57 -0.89 -6.00 -10.55
CA TRP A 57 -1.10 -6.69 -9.26
C TRP A 57 -1.51 -8.16 -9.41
N GLN A 58 -2.09 -8.55 -10.57
CA GLN A 58 -2.55 -9.93 -10.80
C GLN A 58 -1.41 -10.93 -10.96
N THR A 59 -0.24 -10.46 -11.41
CA THR A 59 0.95 -11.29 -11.67
C THR A 59 2.10 -11.00 -10.72
N ASP A 60 1.94 -10.00 -9.86
CA ASP A 60 3.00 -9.58 -8.96
C ASP A 60 3.25 -10.61 -7.84
N LYS A 61 4.49 -10.68 -7.37
CA LYS A 61 4.89 -11.65 -6.35
C LYS A 61 4.51 -11.12 -4.97
N PRO A 62 3.69 -11.85 -4.18
CA PRO A 62 3.38 -11.45 -2.82
C PRO A 62 4.64 -11.32 -1.95
N LEU A 63 4.60 -10.40 -0.98
CA LEU A 63 5.68 -10.26 -0.02
C LEU A 63 5.87 -11.56 0.77
N GLY A 64 7.06 -12.16 0.65
CA GLY A 64 7.42 -13.35 1.41
C GLY A 64 7.65 -13.09 2.91
N ILE A 65 7.85 -14.16 3.69
CA ILE A 65 8.29 -14.05 5.09
C ILE A 65 9.75 -13.59 5.08
N ILE A 66 9.97 -12.36 5.52
CA ILE A 66 11.31 -11.80 5.70
C ILE A 66 11.73 -12.13 7.13
N GLY A 67 12.83 -12.89 7.27
CA GLY A 67 13.47 -13.15 8.55
C GLY A 67 13.98 -11.88 9.23
N PRO A 68 14.49 -12.00 10.47
CA PRO A 68 15.11 -10.89 11.18
C PRO A 68 16.30 -10.29 10.42
#